data_AF-A0A5B7CXR6-F1
#
_entry.id   AF-A0A5B7CXR6-F1
#
_cell.length_a   1.000
_cell.length_b   1.000
_cell.length_c   1.000
_cell.angle_alpha   90.00
_cell.angle_beta   90.00
_cell.angle_gamma   90.00
#
_symmetry.space_group_name_H-M   'P 1'
#
loop_
_entity.id
_entity.type
_entity.pdbx_description
1 polymer ?
#
loop_
_entity_poly.entity_id
_entity_poly.type
_entity_poly.pdbx_seq_one_letter_code
_entity_poly.pdbx_strand_id
1 'polypeptide(L)'
;MGMSFLPIFSMVLTFRALMGVLTNSTMYLLAMEVCEIKNRSLVGTLLGLPWALGTMAYGGLGYFIRDWRWINLSISTPFLLIFVFI
;
A
#
# COMPACT_ATOMS: atom_id res chain seq x y z
N MET A 1 -1.62 -11.16 1.62
CA MET A 1 -2.22 -12.45 2.07
C MET A 1 -1.22 -13.48 2.58
N GLY A 2 -0.11 -13.80 1.88
CA GLY A 2 0.82 -14.86 2.34
C GLY A 2 1.52 -14.65 3.69
N MET A 3 1.71 -13.40 4.13
CA MET A 3 2.43 -13.08 5.38
C MET A 3 1.66 -13.45 6.67
N SER A 4 0.34 -13.62 6.62
CA SER A 4 -0.48 -13.90 7.82
C SER A 4 -0.41 -15.36 8.31
N PHE A 5 0.15 -16.27 7.51
CA PHE A 5 0.19 -17.71 7.80
C PHE A 5 1.59 -18.23 8.16
N LEU A 6 2.63 -17.38 8.17
CA LEU A 6 4.01 -17.81 8.41
C LEU A 6 4.41 -17.56 9.87
N PRO A 7 4.63 -18.62 10.68
CA PRO A 7 5.03 -18.49 12.09
C PRO A 7 6.51 -18.10 12.28
N ILE A 8 7.28 -17.98 11.18
CA ILE A 8 8.72 -17.70 11.20
C ILE A 8 8.98 -16.23 10.91
N PHE A 9 9.45 -15.51 11.94
CA PHE A 9 9.78 -14.08 11.90
C PHE A 9 10.76 -13.70 10.77
N SER A 10 11.72 -14.58 10.48
CA SER A 10 12.72 -14.37 9.41
C SER A 10 12.10 -14.26 8.03
N MET A 11 11.04 -15.03 7.75
CA MET A 11 10.35 -15.03 6.46
C MET A 11 9.51 -13.76 6.28
N VAL A 12 8.87 -13.28 7.34
CA VAL A 12 8.16 -11.98 7.32
C VAL A 12 9.11 -10.83 7.01
N LEU A 13 10.31 -10.84 7.60
CA LEU A 13 11.36 -9.84 7.33
C LEU A 13 11.85 -9.89 5.89
N THR A 14 12.13 -11.08 5.35
CA THR A 14 12.59 -11.20 3.95
C THR A 14 11.52 -10.77 2.96
N PHE A 15 10.25 -11.13 3.18
CA PHE A 15 9.16 -10.65 2.33
C PHE A 15 8.95 -9.14 2.43
N ARG A 16 9.07 -8.55 3.62
CA ARG A 16 9.02 -7.08 3.80
C ARG A 16 10.17 -6.39 3.07
N ALA A 17 11.38 -6.92 3.17
CA ALA A 17 12.56 -6.39 2.47
C ALA A 17 12.39 -6.50 0.94
N LEU A 18 11.94 -7.65 0.44
CA LEU A 18 11.65 -7.86 -0.98
C LEU A 18 10.57 -6.89 -1.49
N MET A 19 9.48 -6.73 -0.75
CA MET A 19 8.44 -5.76 -1.10
C MET A 19 9.01 -4.34 -1.16
N GLY A 20 9.87 -3.95 -0.21
CA GLY A 20 10.53 -2.65 -0.23
C GLY A 20 11.39 -2.42 -1.49
N VAL A 21 12.15 -3.42 -1.92
CA VAL A 21 12.99 -3.35 -3.13
C VAL A 21 12.16 -3.33 -4.42
N LEU A 22 11.03 -4.03 -4.42
CA LEU A 22 10.13 -4.12 -5.58
C LEU A 22 9.18 -2.92 -5.70
N THR A 23 8.98 -2.17 -4.62
CA THR A 23 8.12 -0.96 -4.62
C THR A 23 8.86 0.19 -5.29
N ASN A 24 9.05 0.08 -6.59
CA ASN A 24 9.52 1.18 -7.41
C ASN A 24 8.31 2.00 -7.83
N SER A 25 8.34 3.31 -7.60
CA SER A 25 7.25 4.23 -7.93
C SER A 25 7.17 4.53 -9.44
N THR A 26 7.30 3.50 -10.27
CA THR A 26 7.31 3.60 -11.73
C THR A 26 6.02 4.22 -12.26
N MET A 27 4.87 3.91 -11.64
CA MET A 27 3.59 4.54 -11.98
C MET A 27 3.57 6.05 -11.70
N TYR A 28 4.21 6.51 -10.62
CA TYR A 28 4.30 7.95 -10.33
C TYR A 28 5.19 8.65 -11.35
N LEU A 29 6.32 8.04 -11.70
CA LEU A 29 7.24 8.57 -12.71
C LEU A 29 6.56 8.68 -14.08
N LEU A 30 5.91 7.61 -14.53
CA LEU A 30 5.15 7.58 -15.79
C LEU A 30 4.04 8.63 -15.82
N ALA A 31 3.29 8.79 -14.73
CA ALA A 31 2.23 9.79 -14.66
C ALA A 31 2.77 11.24 -14.72
N MET A 32 3.96 11.49 -14.15
CA MET A 32 4.63 12.78 -14.21
C MET A 32 5.28 13.04 -15.59
N GLU A 33 5.68 11.99 -16.30
CA GLU A 33 6.20 12.06 -17.68
C GLU A 33 5.09 12.39 -18.69
N VAL A 34 3.90 11.81 -18.52
CA VAL A 34 2.75 12.03 -19.42
C VAL A 34 2.08 13.40 -19.18
N CYS A 35 2.21 13.98 -17.98
CA CYS A 35 1.58 15.25 -17.65
C CYS A 35 2.37 16.49 -18.11
N GLU A 36 1.62 17.46 -18.65
CA GLU A 36 2.11 18.79 -19.03
C GLU A 36 2.70 19.56 -17.82
N ILE A 37 3.77 20.33 -18.06
CA ILE A 37 4.59 20.99 -17.02
C ILE A 37 3.75 21.89 -16.10
N LYS A 38 2.71 22.54 -16.62
CA LYS A 38 1.83 23.44 -15.86
C LYS A 38 0.99 22.73 -14.79
N ASN A 39 0.63 21.47 -15.00
CA ASN A 39 -0.30 20.74 -14.12
C ASN A 39 0.40 19.71 -13.22
N ARG A 40 1.74 19.59 -13.31
CA ARG A 40 2.52 18.60 -12.56
C ARG A 40 2.35 18.66 -11.04
N SER A 41 2.23 19.85 -10.45
CA SER A 41 2.01 19.99 -9.00
C SER A 41 0.64 19.48 -8.56
N LEU A 42 -0.39 19.69 -9.40
CA LEU A 42 -1.76 19.30 -9.10
C LEU A 42 -1.92 17.78 -9.27
N VAL A 43 -1.35 17.21 -10.34
CA VAL A 43 -1.35 15.76 -10.59
C VAL A 43 -0.51 15.01 -9.56
N GLY A 44 0.67 15.52 -9.20
CA GLY A 44 1.48 14.93 -8.14
C GLY A 44 0.76 14.90 -6.79
N THR A 45 0.01 15.96 -6.47
CA THR A 45 -0.82 16.02 -5.26
C THR A 45 -1.99 15.04 -5.32
N LEU A 46 -2.69 14.96 -6.46
CA LEU A 46 -3.79 14.01 -6.67
C LEU A 46 -3.34 12.55 -6.62
N LEU A 47 -2.13 12.24 -7.08
CA LEU A 47 -1.54 10.91 -6.97
C LEU A 47 -1.04 10.60 -5.55
N GLY A 48 -0.53 11.60 -4.83
CA GLY A 48 -0.08 11.47 -3.44
C GLY A 48 -1.22 11.39 -2.42
N LEU A 49 -2.37 12.00 -2.70
CA LEU A 49 -3.54 12.04 -1.79
C LEU A 49 -4.04 10.64 -1.39
N PRO A 50 -4.29 9.70 -2.32
CA PRO A 50 -4.66 8.32 -1.98
C PRO A 50 -3.61 7.63 -1.10
N TRP A 51 -2.33 7.91 -1.33
CA TRP A 51 -1.25 7.33 -0.54
C TRP A 51 -1.22 7.90 0.90
N ALA A 52 -1.40 9.20 1.06
CA ALA A 52 -1.52 9.86 2.37
C ALA A 52 -2.75 9.36 3.13
N LEU A 53 -3.90 9.26 2.47
CA LEU A 53 -5.13 8.72 3.06
C LEU A 53 -4.97 7.25 3.45
N GLY A 54 -4.33 6.45 2.60
CA GLY A 54 -4.05 5.04 2.88
C GLY A 54 -3.15 4.85 4.09
N THR A 55 -2.10 5.66 4.23
CA THR A 55 -1.18 5.59 5.38
C THR A 55 -1.84 6.09 6.68
N MET A 56 -2.66 7.15 6.62
CA MET A 56 -3.46 7.59 7.77
C MET A 56 -4.45 6.52 8.22
N ALA A 57 -5.18 5.90 7.28
CA ALA A 57 -6.10 4.81 7.57
C ALA A 57 -5.36 3.59 8.16
N TYR A 58 -4.17 3.27 7.63
CA TYR A 58 -3.32 2.20 8.16
C TYR A 58 -2.90 2.47 9.62
N GLY A 59 -2.49 3.70 9.93
CA GLY A 59 -2.15 4.13 11.29
C GLY A 59 -3.35 4.06 12.23
N GLY A 60 -4.54 4.49 11.77
CA GLY A 60 -5.79 4.37 12.52
C GLY A 60 -6.16 2.91 12.82
N LEU A 61 -6.04 2.03 11.83
CA LEU A 61 -6.26 0.58 12.01
C LEU A 61 -5.24 -0.04 12.98
N GLY A 62 -3.99 0.42 12.95
CA GLY A 62 -2.95 0.00 13.89
C GLY A 62 -3.22 0.40 15.34
N TYR A 63 -4.00 1.47 15.57
CA TYR A 63 -4.41 1.87 16.92
C TYR A 63 -5.52 0.96 17.48
N PHE A 64 -6.48 0.57 16.65
CA PHE A 64 -7.60 -0.29 17.07
C PHE A 64 -7.22 -1.77 17.20
N ILE A 65 -6.25 -2.24 16.42
CA ILE A 65 -5.94 -3.67 16.31
C ILE A 65 -4.52 -3.91 16.81
N ARG A 66 -4.42 -4.53 17.99
CA ARG A 66 -3.15 -4.77 18.68
C ARG A 66 -2.40 -6.00 18.14
N ASP A 67 -3.08 -6.87 17.41
CA ASP A 67 -2.53 -8.07 16.79
C ASP A 67 -2.23 -7.88 15.30
N TRP A 68 -0.95 -8.02 14.93
CA TRP A 68 -0.43 -7.83 13.57
C TRP A 68 -1.10 -8.69 12.48
N ARG A 69 -1.68 -9.83 12.86
CA ARG A 69 -2.37 -10.76 11.93
C ARG A 69 -3.70 -10.19 11.44
N TRP A 70 -4.44 -9.54 12.34
CA TRP A 70 -5.75 -8.95 12.05
C TRP A 70 -5.63 -7.65 11.25
N ILE A 71 -4.54 -6.90 11.43
CA ILE A 71 -4.22 -5.75 10.57
C ILE A 71 -4.10 -6.20 9.11
N ASN A 72 -3.27 -7.22 8.85
CA ASN A 72 -3.05 -7.75 7.49
C ASN A 72 -4.32 -8.31 6.85
N LEU A 73 -5.23 -8.89 7.64
CA LEU A 73 -6.54 -9.35 7.16
C LEU A 73 -7.43 -8.17 6.77
N SER A 74 -7.54 -7.17 7.65
CA SER A 74 -8.36 -5.97 7.44
C SER A 74 -7.95 -5.19 6.20
N ILE A 75 -6.65 -5.12 5.92
CA ILE A 75 -6.12 -4.50 4.71
C ILE A 75 -6.43 -5.33 3.47
N SER A 76 -6.44 -6.65 3.56
CA SER A 76 -6.69 -7.52 2.41
C SER A 76 -8.17 -7.58 2.01
N THR A 77 -9.09 -7.38 2.95
CA THR A 77 -10.55 -7.41 2.72
C THR A 77 -11.03 -6.47 1.60
N PRO A 78 -10.70 -5.16 1.58
CA PRO A 78 -11.14 -4.28 0.51
C PRO A 78 -10.55 -4.67 -0.86
N PHE A 79 -9.31 -5.16 -0.92
CA PHE A 79 -8.72 -5.64 -2.18
C PHE A 79 -9.44 -6.88 -2.73
N LEU A 80 -9.86 -7.80 -1.85
CA LEU A 80 -10.64 -8.97 -2.26
C LEU A 80 -12.02 -8.58 -2.78
N LEU A 81 -12.69 -7.63 -2.12
CA LEU A 81 -13.99 -7.15 -2.56
C LEU A 81 -13.91 -6.50 -3.95
N ILE A 82 -12.89 -5.66 -4.18
CA ILE A 82 -12.68 -5.04 -5.49
C ILE A 82 -12.37 -6.10 -6.56
N PHE A 83 -11.56 -7.11 -6.23
CA PHE A 83 -11.22 -8.20 -7.17
C PHE A 83 -12.42 -9.12 -7.50
N VAL A 84 -13.38 -9.28 -6.59
CA VAL A 84 -14.59 -10.07 -6.86
C VAL A 84 -15.64 -9.27 -7.65
N PHE A 85 -15.63 -7.94 -7.52
CA PHE A 85 -16.53 -7.04 -8.26
C PHE A 85 -16.01 -6.63 -9.65
N ILE A 86 -14.74 -6.88 -9.96
CA ILE A 86 -14.13 -6.67 -11.29
C ILE A 86 -14.31 -7.91 -12.16
#